data_AF-A0A382RRL4-F1
#
_entry.id   AF-A0A382RRL4-F1
#
_cell.length_a   1.000
_cell.length_b   1.000
_cell.length_c   1.000
_cell.angle_alpha   90.00
_cell.angle_beta   90.00
_cell.angle_gamma   90.00
#
_symmetry.space_group_name_H-M   'P 1'
#
loop_
_entity.id
_entity.type
_entity.pdbx_description
1 polymer ?
#
loop_
_entity_poly.entity_id
_entity_poly.type
_entity_poly.pdbx_seq_one_letter_code
_entity_poly.pdbx_strand_id
1 'polypeptide(L)'
;MSTLCASLFHTTVLASEVDVERESSATFSQYNGNGLSFQSDNNTFSLRVRGRLQFRYANPGISQPTERADFEHNAGNQFGVNRARVKLDGHIGLPWIKYGVEYDAVDQRTLTATLSFEKYDALRLKVGQWKVEYSRERSVSSGGQQMMDR
;
A
#
# COMPACT_ATOMS: atom_id res chain seq x y z
N MET A 1 1.23 -59.32 52.54
CA MET A 1 0.55 -58.37 51.63
C MET A 1 1.49 -57.20 51.40
N SER A 2 2.08 -57.07 50.22
CA SER A 2 2.63 -55.80 49.71
C SER A 2 2.99 -56.01 48.25
N THR A 3 2.11 -55.59 47.36
CA THR A 3 2.20 -55.80 45.92
C THR A 3 3.13 -54.74 45.31
N LEU A 4 4.11 -55.20 44.53
CA LEU A 4 4.95 -54.39 43.64
C LEU A 4 4.08 -53.51 42.74
N CYS A 5 4.33 -52.20 42.72
CA CYS A 5 3.74 -51.28 41.74
C CYS A 5 4.85 -50.80 40.80
N ALA A 6 4.91 -51.38 39.60
CA ALA A 6 5.83 -50.96 38.54
C ALA A 6 5.26 -49.72 37.84
N SER A 7 5.92 -48.57 37.98
CA SER A 7 5.58 -47.35 37.23
C SER A 7 6.15 -47.43 35.81
N LEU A 8 5.29 -47.70 34.83
CA LEU A 8 5.61 -47.52 33.41
C LEU A 8 5.61 -46.03 33.06
N PHE A 9 6.78 -45.44 32.84
CA PHE A 9 6.92 -44.15 32.17
C PHE A 9 6.60 -44.32 30.68
N HIS A 10 5.45 -43.83 30.23
CA HIS A 10 5.15 -43.69 28.81
C HIS A 10 5.76 -42.38 28.31
N THR A 11 6.85 -42.48 27.55
CA THR A 11 7.42 -41.36 26.79
C THR A 11 6.55 -41.14 25.56
N THR A 12 5.67 -40.15 25.58
CA THR A 12 4.97 -39.69 24.38
C THR A 12 5.94 -38.86 23.54
N VAL A 13 6.45 -39.46 22.48
CA VAL A 13 7.13 -38.74 21.40
C VAL A 13 6.06 -37.94 20.64
N LEU A 14 6.04 -36.62 20.84
CA LEU A 14 5.30 -35.71 19.97
C LEU A 14 6.06 -35.61 18.65
N ALA A 15 5.60 -36.36 17.65
CA ALA A 15 6.00 -36.15 16.27
C ALA A 15 5.48 -34.77 15.83
N SER A 16 6.38 -33.81 15.68
CA SER A 16 6.10 -32.57 14.96
C SER A 16 6.12 -32.90 13.48
N GLU A 17 4.95 -33.07 12.86
CA GLU A 17 4.83 -33.01 11.40
C GLU A 17 5.20 -31.60 10.97
N VAL A 18 6.39 -31.47 10.38
CA VAL A 18 6.77 -30.29 9.61
C VAL A 18 5.98 -30.40 8.30
N ASP A 19 4.88 -29.65 8.22
CA ASP A 19 4.14 -29.43 6.97
C ASP A 19 5.04 -28.67 5.98
N VAL A 20 5.87 -29.43 5.25
CA VAL A 20 6.71 -28.93 4.16
C VAL A 20 5.84 -28.81 2.90
N GLU A 21 5.74 -27.56 2.43
CA GLU A 21 5.33 -27.13 1.09
C GLU A 21 3.88 -27.42 0.64
N ARG A 22 2.94 -26.59 1.11
CA ARG A 22 1.83 -26.20 0.24
C ARG A 22 2.34 -25.18 -0.77
N GLU A 23 2.46 -25.60 -2.02
CA GLU A 23 2.58 -24.70 -3.17
C GLU A 23 1.47 -23.65 -3.05
N SER A 24 1.83 -22.39 -2.78
CA SER A 24 0.86 -21.31 -2.71
C SER A 24 0.40 -21.00 -4.13
N SER A 25 -0.66 -21.68 -4.57
CA SER A 25 -1.37 -21.30 -5.78
C SER A 25 -1.77 -19.83 -5.64
N ALA A 26 -1.31 -19.00 -6.56
CA ALA A 26 -1.70 -17.60 -6.61
C ALA A 26 -3.08 -17.53 -7.27
N THR A 27 -4.13 -17.20 -6.51
CA THR A 27 -5.43 -16.93 -7.12
C THR A 27 -5.33 -15.74 -8.08
N PHE A 28 -5.88 -15.97 -9.28
CA PHE A 28 -5.82 -15.10 -10.45
C PHE A 28 -6.28 -13.66 -10.16
N SER A 29 -5.63 -12.71 -10.85
CA SER A 29 -5.89 -11.27 -10.79
C SER A 29 -7.38 -10.94 -10.92
N GLN A 30 -8.02 -10.52 -9.83
CA GLN A 30 -9.35 -9.89 -9.90
C GLN A 30 -9.20 -8.40 -10.18
N TYR A 31 -9.96 -7.91 -11.18
CA TYR A 31 -10.11 -6.49 -11.46
C TYR A 31 -11.48 -6.01 -10.96
N ASN A 32 -11.49 -5.30 -9.84
CA ASN A 32 -12.73 -4.83 -9.19
C ASN A 32 -12.95 -3.32 -9.37
N GLY A 33 -12.54 -2.75 -10.52
CA GLY A 33 -12.65 -1.30 -10.79
C GLY A 33 -11.76 -0.41 -9.91
N ASN A 34 -11.07 -0.98 -8.93
CA ASN A 34 -10.20 -0.29 -7.97
C ASN A 34 -8.74 -0.78 -8.07
N GLY A 35 -8.32 -1.17 -9.29
CA GLY A 35 -6.99 -1.68 -9.59
C GLY A 35 -6.93 -3.20 -9.77
N LEU A 36 -5.73 -3.68 -10.08
CA LEU A 36 -5.40 -5.09 -10.18
C LEU A 36 -5.01 -5.60 -8.79
N SER A 37 -5.68 -6.64 -8.31
CA SER A 37 -5.37 -7.25 -7.02
C SER A 37 -4.94 -8.71 -7.17
N PHE A 38 -3.87 -9.04 -6.48
CA PHE A 38 -3.33 -10.37 -6.29
C PHE A 38 -3.41 -10.70 -4.80
N GLN A 39 -3.89 -11.90 -4.48
CA GLN A 39 -3.99 -12.37 -3.12
C GLN A 39 -3.67 -13.86 -3.09
N SER A 40 -2.87 -14.27 -2.12
CA SER A 40 -2.62 -15.69 -1.89
C SER A 40 -3.83 -16.34 -1.23
N ASP A 41 -4.09 -17.60 -1.58
CA ASP A 41 -5.24 -18.37 -1.09
C ASP A 41 -5.27 -18.47 0.44
N ASN A 42 -4.10 -18.51 1.06
CA ASN A 42 -3.94 -18.57 2.52
C ASN A 42 -4.02 -17.20 3.21
N ASN A 43 -4.31 -16.12 2.46
CA ASN A 43 -4.39 -14.75 2.94
C ASN A 43 -3.11 -14.23 3.65
N THR A 44 -1.95 -14.83 3.39
CA THR A 44 -0.68 -14.35 3.95
C THR A 44 -0.13 -13.16 3.18
N PHE A 45 -0.35 -13.15 1.86
CA PHE A 45 0.14 -12.11 0.96
C PHE A 45 -1.00 -11.48 0.18
N SER A 46 -0.97 -10.15 0.07
CA SER A 46 -1.75 -9.41 -0.92
C SER A 46 -0.94 -8.30 -1.55
N LEU A 47 -1.25 -8.01 -2.80
CA LEU A 47 -0.71 -6.92 -3.59
C LEU A 47 -1.83 -6.31 -4.42
N ARG A 48 -2.00 -5.00 -4.31
CA ARG A 48 -2.90 -4.21 -5.14
C ARG A 48 -2.11 -3.16 -5.90
N VAL A 49 -2.27 -3.16 -7.21
CA VAL A 49 -1.65 -2.21 -8.13
C VAL A 49 -2.71 -1.26 -8.67
N ARG A 50 -2.49 0.04 -8.48
CA ARG A 50 -3.38 1.11 -8.95
C ARG A 50 -2.59 2.16 -9.71
N GLY A 51 -3.14 2.60 -10.83
CA GLY A 51 -2.63 3.74 -11.59
C GLY A 51 -3.59 4.92 -11.50
N ARG A 52 -3.05 6.15 -11.51
CA ARG A 52 -3.84 7.37 -11.72
C ARG A 52 -3.18 8.26 -12.74
N LEU A 53 -3.90 8.54 -13.82
CA LEU A 53 -3.52 9.49 -14.85
C LEU A 53 -4.45 10.70 -14.80
N GLN A 54 -3.90 11.90 -14.85
CA GLN A 54 -4.66 13.16 -14.94
C GLN A 54 -4.03 14.08 -15.97
N PHE A 55 -4.81 14.41 -16.98
CA PHE A 55 -4.47 15.38 -18.01
C PHE A 55 -5.09 16.74 -17.66
N ARG A 56 -4.42 17.82 -18.05
CA ARG A 56 -4.88 19.19 -17.82
C ARG A 56 -4.75 19.99 -19.09
N TYR A 57 -5.76 20.81 -19.32
CA TYR A 57 -5.72 21.91 -20.25
C TYR A 57 -6.05 23.21 -19.51
N ALA A 58 -5.31 24.29 -19.78
CA ALA A 58 -5.54 25.59 -19.18
C ALA A 58 -5.23 26.75 -20.15
N ASN A 59 -6.04 27.81 -20.08
CA ASN A 59 -5.82 29.10 -20.74
C ASN A 59 -6.33 30.23 -19.80
N PRO A 60 -5.48 31.19 -19.39
CA PRO A 60 -4.03 31.22 -19.63
C PRO A 60 -3.34 30.05 -18.90
N GLY A 61 -2.14 29.69 -19.35
CA GLY A 61 -1.32 28.65 -18.71
C GLY A 61 -1.14 28.92 -17.21
N ILE A 62 -1.15 27.85 -16.42
CA ILE A 62 -0.98 27.89 -14.96
C ILE A 62 0.50 27.77 -14.66
N SER A 63 1.08 28.82 -14.07
CA SER A 63 2.42 28.74 -13.51
C SER A 63 2.34 28.14 -12.10
N GLN A 64 2.92 26.96 -11.89
CA GLN A 64 3.29 26.46 -10.56
C GLN A 64 4.81 26.48 -10.47
N PRO A 65 5.43 27.68 -10.36
CA PRO A 65 6.86 27.80 -10.49
C PRO A 65 7.56 27.07 -9.35
N THR A 66 8.33 26.05 -9.70
CA THR A 66 9.20 25.33 -8.77
C THR A 66 10.66 25.73 -8.93
N GLU A 67 11.00 26.33 -10.07
CA GLU A 67 12.32 26.83 -10.42
C GLU A 67 12.27 28.32 -10.78
N ARG A 68 13.43 28.99 -10.75
CA ARG A 68 13.50 30.42 -11.08
C ARG A 68 13.09 30.74 -12.52
N ALA A 69 13.31 29.81 -13.46
CA ALA A 69 12.93 29.98 -14.85
C ALA A 69 11.40 29.95 -15.06
N ASP A 70 10.65 29.29 -14.19
CA ASP A 70 9.19 29.14 -14.31
C ASP A 70 8.42 30.46 -14.04
N PHE A 71 9.10 31.47 -13.48
CA PHE A 71 8.52 32.79 -13.23
C PHE A 71 8.42 33.64 -14.50
N GLU A 72 9.10 33.27 -15.58
CA GLU A 72 8.93 33.90 -16.89
C GLU A 72 7.59 33.44 -17.49
N HIS A 73 6.53 34.20 -17.20
CA HIS A 73 5.16 33.92 -17.59
C HIS A 73 5.01 33.90 -19.12
N ASN A 74 4.93 32.70 -19.70
CA ASN A 74 4.52 32.53 -21.10
C ASN A 74 2.99 32.52 -21.17
N ALA A 75 2.40 33.64 -21.59
CA ALA A 75 0.97 33.70 -21.90
C ALA A 75 0.65 32.72 -23.06
N GLY A 76 -0.22 31.73 -22.83
CA GLY A 76 -0.55 30.74 -23.85
C GLY A 76 -1.44 29.59 -23.37
N ASN A 77 -1.78 28.70 -24.30
CA ASN A 77 -2.45 27.42 -24.01
C ASN A 77 -1.47 26.45 -23.36
N GLN A 78 -1.85 25.83 -22.24
CA GLN A 78 -1.06 24.78 -21.61
C GLN A 78 -1.83 23.46 -21.64
N PHE A 79 -1.21 22.42 -22.20
CA PHE A 79 -1.67 21.04 -22.08
C PHE A 79 -0.57 20.19 -21.46
N GLY A 80 -0.91 19.37 -20.47
CA GLY A 80 0.08 18.55 -19.77
C GLY A 80 -0.52 17.41 -18.97
N VAL A 81 0.35 16.53 -18.49
CA VAL A 81 0.01 15.47 -17.54
C VAL A 81 0.34 15.98 -16.15
N ASN A 82 -0.66 16.24 -15.32
CA ASN A 82 -0.42 16.74 -13.97
C ASN A 82 -0.04 15.66 -12.97
N ARG A 83 -0.61 14.46 -13.15
CA ARG A 83 -0.45 13.35 -12.20
C ARG A 83 -0.37 12.07 -13.00
N ALA A 84 0.75 11.38 -12.87
CA ALA A 84 0.91 10.01 -13.33
C ALA A 84 1.44 9.22 -12.15
N ARG A 85 0.53 8.62 -11.38
CA ARG A 85 0.87 7.96 -10.12
C ARG A 85 0.68 6.46 -10.22
N VAL A 86 1.63 5.74 -9.66
CA VAL A 86 1.54 4.29 -9.43
C VAL A 86 1.48 4.07 -7.93
N LYS A 87 0.51 3.27 -7.50
CA LYS A 87 0.32 2.92 -6.10
C LYS A 87 0.28 1.40 -5.95
N LEU A 88 1.10 0.92 -5.02
CA LEU A 88 1.23 -0.47 -4.63
C LEU A 88 0.87 -0.56 -3.14
N ASP A 89 -0.11 -1.38 -2.78
CA ASP A 89 -0.50 -1.58 -1.38
C ASP A 89 -0.95 -3.01 -1.10
N GLY A 90 -0.76 -3.49 0.11
CA GLY A 90 -1.14 -4.83 0.50
C GLY A 90 -0.69 -5.20 1.91
N HIS A 91 -0.62 -6.50 2.20
CA HIS A 91 -0.06 -7.03 3.44
C HIS A 91 0.89 -8.21 3.17
N ILE A 92 1.80 -8.44 4.11
CA ILE A 92 2.82 -9.51 4.06
C ILE A 92 2.79 -10.35 5.33
N GLY A 93 2.76 -11.68 5.18
CA GLY A 93 2.69 -12.65 6.27
C GLY A 93 1.34 -12.65 7.00
N LEU A 94 1.05 -11.56 7.72
CA LEU A 94 -0.16 -11.38 8.52
C LEU A 94 -0.98 -10.19 8.02
N PRO A 95 -2.32 -10.25 7.98
CA PRO A 95 -3.18 -9.19 7.44
C PRO A 95 -3.03 -7.80 8.11
N TRP A 96 -2.47 -7.76 9.33
CA TRP A 96 -2.22 -6.54 10.08
C TRP A 96 -0.84 -5.92 9.81
N ILE A 97 0.05 -6.60 9.08
CA ILE A 97 1.34 -6.05 8.62
C ILE A 97 1.16 -5.55 7.19
N LYS A 98 0.87 -4.25 7.06
CA LYS A 98 0.51 -3.62 5.79
C LYS A 98 1.67 -2.83 5.23
N TYR A 99 1.80 -2.83 3.91
CA TYR A 99 2.78 -2.01 3.21
C TYR A 99 2.08 -1.13 2.17
N GLY A 100 2.69 0.00 1.84
CA GLY A 100 2.16 0.92 0.84
C GLY A 100 3.24 1.80 0.23
N VAL A 101 3.29 1.84 -1.10
CA VAL A 101 4.19 2.67 -1.90
C VAL A 101 3.35 3.47 -2.91
N GLU A 102 3.62 4.76 -3.04
CA GLU A 102 3.03 5.65 -4.05
C GLU A 102 4.16 6.43 -4.71
N TYR A 103 4.30 6.27 -6.03
CA TYR A 103 5.31 6.95 -6.85
C TYR A 103 4.62 7.89 -7.84
N ASP A 104 5.13 9.12 -7.96
CA ASP A 104 4.71 10.09 -8.96
C ASP A 104 5.71 10.12 -10.11
N ALA A 105 5.29 9.68 -11.28
CA ALA A 105 6.13 9.60 -12.47
C ALA A 105 6.27 10.96 -13.19
N VAL A 106 5.38 11.92 -12.94
CA VAL A 106 5.51 13.28 -13.50
C VAL A 106 6.64 14.01 -12.79
N ASP A 107 6.58 14.05 -11.46
CA ASP A 107 7.58 14.73 -10.61
C ASP A 107 8.78 13.83 -10.26
N GLN A 108 8.81 12.59 -10.77
CA GLN A 108 9.84 11.57 -10.52
C GLN A 108 10.20 11.38 -9.04
N ARG A 109 9.18 11.31 -8.17
CA ARG A 109 9.37 11.23 -6.72
C ARG A 109 8.47 10.21 -6.04
N THR A 110 8.98 9.62 -4.97
CA THR A 110 8.19 8.80 -4.05
C THR A 110 7.38 9.70 -3.13
N LEU A 111 6.06 9.56 -3.16
CA LEU A 111 5.13 10.30 -2.31
C LEU A 111 4.90 9.61 -0.96
N THR A 112 4.82 8.29 -0.99
CA THR A 112 4.57 7.45 0.19
C THR A 112 5.39 6.17 0.06
N ALA A 113 6.06 5.76 1.14
CA ALA A 113 6.72 4.48 1.29
C ALA A 113 6.61 4.08 2.76
N THR A 114 5.66 3.21 3.09
CA THR A 114 5.26 2.94 4.48
C THR A 114 5.15 1.46 4.78
N LEU A 115 5.46 1.13 6.03
CA LEU A 115 5.13 -0.13 6.68
C LEU A 115 4.25 0.19 7.89
N SER A 116 3.11 -0.48 8.02
CA SER A 116 2.13 -0.24 9.07
C SER A 116 1.82 -1.54 9.82
N PHE A 117 1.71 -1.44 11.14
CA PHE A 117 1.33 -2.51 12.04
C PHE A 117 0.00 -2.13 12.69
N GLU A 118 -1.08 -2.82 12.30
CA GLU A 118 -2.46 -2.49 12.64
C GLU A 118 -3.16 -3.69 13.27
N LYS A 119 -2.58 -4.23 14.34
CA LYS A 119 -3.13 -5.42 15.04
C LYS A 119 -4.37 -5.10 15.86
N TYR A 120 -4.45 -3.90 16.42
CA TYR A 120 -5.54 -3.44 17.29
C TYR A 120 -6.15 -2.17 16.70
N ASP A 121 -7.47 -2.02 16.80
CA ASP A 121 -8.16 -0.82 16.29
C ASP A 121 -7.75 0.45 17.03
N ALA A 122 -7.45 0.33 18.33
CA ALA A 122 -7.05 1.44 19.19
C ALA A 122 -5.59 1.88 18.98
N LEU A 123 -4.72 1.02 18.43
CA LEU A 123 -3.29 1.30 18.29
C LEU A 123 -2.78 0.87 16.92
N ARG A 124 -2.39 1.86 16.12
CA ARG A 124 -1.82 1.68 14.80
C ARG A 124 -0.45 2.33 14.76
N LEU A 125 0.56 1.56 14.38
CA LEU A 125 1.93 2.06 14.21
C LEU A 125 2.23 2.14 12.70
N LYS A 126 2.84 3.24 12.27
CA LYS A 126 3.24 3.46 10.87
C LYS A 126 4.66 4.02 10.85
N VAL A 127 5.50 3.44 10.01
CA VAL A 127 6.90 3.86 9.83
C VAL A 127 7.20 4.06 8.34
N GLY A 128 8.15 4.94 8.05
CA GLY A 128 8.58 5.27 6.68
C GLY A 128 8.26 6.71 6.29
N GLN A 129 7.95 6.93 5.02
CA GLN A 129 7.63 8.24 4.45
C GLN A 129 6.15 8.29 4.09
N TRP A 130 5.43 9.30 4.57
CA TRP A 130 4.05 9.57 4.16
C TRP A 130 3.75 11.07 4.20
N LYS A 131 2.61 11.45 3.65
CA LYS A 131 2.10 12.82 3.69
C LYS A 131 1.65 13.15 5.11
N VAL A 132 2.19 14.20 5.73
CA VAL A 132 1.76 14.63 7.07
C VAL A 132 0.30 15.09 7.03
N GLU A 133 -0.51 14.52 7.91
CA GLU A 133 -1.94 14.78 8.01
C GLU A 133 -2.17 15.96 8.98
N TYR A 134 -2.14 17.19 8.46
CA TYR A 134 -2.34 18.38 9.29
C TYR A 134 -3.66 19.14 9.00
N SER A 135 -4.31 18.88 7.86
CA SER A 135 -5.58 19.49 7.46
C SER A 135 -6.53 18.47 6.85
N ARG A 136 -7.85 18.71 6.97
CA ARG A 136 -8.89 17.84 6.39
C ARG A 136 -8.68 17.63 4.89
N GLU A 137 -8.40 18.70 4.15
CA GLU A 137 -8.13 18.65 2.70
C GLU A 137 -6.88 17.81 2.34
N ARG A 138 -5.87 17.81 3.21
CA ARG A 138 -4.63 17.03 3.04
C ARG A 138 -4.85 15.55 3.38
N SER A 139 -5.76 15.24 4.30
CA SER A 139 -6.16 13.88 4.68
C SER A 139 -7.05 13.22 3.61
N VAL A 140 -7.94 13.98 2.97
CA VAL A 140 -8.79 13.46 1.89
C VAL A 140 -7.93 12.95 0.73
N SER A 141 -8.24 11.71 0.30
CA SER A 141 -7.54 11.10 -0.81
C SER A 141 -7.64 11.99 -2.05
N SER A 142 -6.56 12.05 -2.82
CA SER A 142 -6.57 12.91 -4.01
C SER A 142 -7.65 12.52 -5.04
N GLY A 143 -8.19 11.29 -4.99
CA GLY A 143 -9.31 10.86 -5.84
C GLY A 143 -10.68 11.33 -5.34
N GLY A 144 -10.80 11.64 -4.05
CA GLY A 144 -12.02 12.19 -3.43
C GLY A 144 -12.05 13.71 -3.35
N GLN A 145 -11.12 14.41 -4.03
CA GLN A 145 -11.13 15.87 -4.10
C GLN A 145 -12.22 16.37 -5.04
N GLN A 146 -12.85 17.48 -4.66
CA GLN A 146 -13.85 18.15 -5.49
C GLN A 146 -13.22 19.21 -6.39
N MET A 147 -12.17 19.88 -5.91
CA MET A 147 -11.41 20.87 -6.68
C MET A 147 -10.26 20.20 -7.44
N MET A 148 -9.82 20.86 -8.51
CA MET A 148 -8.74 20.38 -9.37
C MET A 148 -7.39 20.29 -8.63
N ASP A 149 -7.11 21.32 -7.84
CA ASP A 149 -5.93 21.45 -6.99
C ASP A 149 -6.34 21.65 -5.53
N ARG A 150 -5.33 21.62 -4.64
CA ARG A 150 -5.43 22.00 -3.23
C ARG A 150 -4.69 23.32 -3.02
#